data_AF-A0A6J2Y4C0-F1
#
_entry.id   AF-A0A6J2Y4C0-F1
#
_cell.length_a   1.000
_cell.length_b   1.000
_cell.length_c   1.000
_cell.angle_alpha   90.00
_cell.angle_beta   90.00
_cell.angle_gamma   90.00
#
_symmetry.space_group_name_H-M   'P 1'
#
loop_
_entity.id
_entity.type
_entity.pdbx_description
1 polymer ?
#
loop_
_entity_poly.entity_id
_entity_poly.type
_entity_poly.pdbx_seq_one_letter_code
_entity_poly.pdbx_strand_id
1 'polypeptide(L)'
;MKRTLRIGTWNIQGIATKREVFKEMERYDMDIIALTETKKKGKGTEEKDGYVHIYSGVPKEDVAAYAPTDDAPAAEKDTFFFDLTTTLEKIGSRKEVILIGDLNGRTGFKLNNPVVGRYGEHIVNNNGERLIHLCEQQALRIANGWFPHKDIRKYTWTQPTRNLKSLIDYIIVRQNTQLKISDVRVMRGPECGTDHFLVVAKSYFPNKQKMQSNGLPEKNGTLLSNVKYNIESLRNDSTKFLYQMRLATRLNRIGQGSPNDMYEGLKTCIHEATNEALGEKIVSTRYRKDTPWWSEELGKIVDEKKAAYGKWLSTQSTQDRLIYNDKKRSVQKEIIKAKNEYWEERCQEVNLEGGNTKANKA
;
A
#
# COMPACT_ATOMS: atom_id res chain seq x y z
N MET A 1 23.12 -8.17 -3.83
CA MET A 1 22.41 -7.05 -3.16
C MET A 1 21.20 -7.61 -2.41
N LYS A 2 21.01 -7.32 -1.11
CA LYS A 2 19.82 -7.78 -0.34
C LYS A 2 18.58 -7.01 -0.86
N ARG A 3 17.53 -7.71 -1.28
CA ARG A 3 16.27 -7.03 -1.65
C ARG A 3 15.69 -6.39 -0.38
N THR A 4 15.56 -5.06 -0.41
CA THR A 4 14.88 -4.32 0.65
C THR A 4 13.38 -4.37 0.36
N LEU A 5 12.61 -4.90 1.30
CA LEU A 5 11.16 -4.88 1.32
C LEU A 5 10.68 -3.59 2.00
N ARG A 6 9.81 -2.84 1.34
CA ARG A 6 9.17 -1.65 1.90
C ARG A 6 7.72 -1.96 2.29
N ILE A 7 7.47 -1.92 3.59
CA ILE A 7 6.15 -2.15 4.19
C ILE A 7 5.64 -0.81 4.71
N GLY A 8 4.39 -0.45 4.46
CA GLY A 8 3.84 0.79 4.96
C GLY A 8 2.42 0.70 5.49
N THR A 9 1.99 1.77 6.14
CA THR A 9 0.59 2.00 6.47
C THR A 9 0.21 3.46 6.24
N TRP A 10 -1.02 3.68 5.78
CA TRP A 10 -1.54 5.02 5.54
C TRP A 10 -3.05 5.07 5.80
N ASN A 11 -3.46 5.84 6.80
CA ASN A 11 -4.86 6.20 6.97
C ASN A 11 -5.25 7.25 5.92
N ILE A 12 -6.12 6.84 5.00
CA ILE A 12 -6.47 7.65 3.84
C ILE A 12 -7.84 8.30 3.95
N GLN A 13 -8.62 8.09 5.01
CA GLN A 13 -9.93 8.74 5.21
C GLN A 13 -10.84 8.71 3.95
N GLY A 14 -11.02 7.53 3.36
CA GLY A 14 -11.88 7.30 2.20
C GLY A 14 -11.11 7.12 0.90
N ILE A 15 -11.18 5.92 0.31
CA ILE A 15 -10.46 5.59 -0.94
C ILE A 15 -11.20 6.02 -2.20
N ALA A 16 -12.53 6.21 -2.12
CA ALA A 16 -13.39 6.34 -3.28
C ALA A 16 -13.07 7.55 -4.17
N THR A 17 -12.46 8.59 -3.63
CA THR A 17 -12.08 9.83 -4.34
C THR A 17 -10.57 9.99 -4.48
N LYS A 18 -9.77 9.19 -3.78
CA LYS A 18 -8.32 9.42 -3.60
C LYS A 18 -7.49 8.49 -4.47
N ARG A 19 -7.63 8.67 -5.78
CA ARG A 19 -6.94 7.84 -6.77
C ARG A 19 -5.42 7.99 -6.72
N GLU A 20 -4.96 9.17 -6.33
CA GLU A 20 -3.55 9.50 -6.19
C GLU A 20 -2.78 8.58 -5.22
N VAL A 21 -3.48 7.87 -4.32
CA VAL A 21 -2.88 6.92 -3.38
C VAL A 21 -2.06 5.85 -4.11
N PHE A 22 -2.59 5.28 -5.19
CA PHE A 22 -1.89 4.23 -5.95
C PHE A 22 -0.64 4.77 -6.68
N LYS A 23 -0.72 6.01 -7.20
CA LYS A 23 0.45 6.70 -7.78
C LYS A 23 1.53 6.94 -6.74
N GLU A 24 1.16 7.32 -5.51
CA GLU A 24 2.14 7.47 -4.42
C GLU A 24 2.73 6.11 -4.00
N MET A 25 1.93 5.05 -3.94
CA MET A 25 2.45 3.70 -3.65
C MET A 25 3.52 3.28 -4.66
N GLU A 26 3.27 3.49 -5.95
CA GLU A 26 4.26 3.25 -7.01
C GLU A 26 5.49 4.16 -6.89
N ARG A 27 5.29 5.47 -6.68
CA ARG A 27 6.38 6.45 -6.51
C ARG A 27 7.33 6.10 -5.37
N TYR A 28 6.81 5.56 -4.28
CA TYR A 28 7.59 5.13 -3.12
C TYR A 28 8.01 3.65 -3.20
N ASP A 29 7.68 2.98 -4.29
CA ASP A 29 8.01 1.58 -4.61
C ASP A 29 7.73 0.69 -3.40
N MET A 30 6.44 0.71 -3.02
CA MET A 30 5.91 -0.05 -1.90
C MET A 30 5.70 -1.51 -2.29
N ASP A 31 6.17 -2.44 -1.45
CA ASP A 31 5.90 -3.86 -1.66
C ASP A 31 4.59 -4.29 -0.97
N ILE A 32 4.34 -3.78 0.25
CA ILE A 32 3.15 -4.07 1.05
C ILE A 32 2.67 -2.77 1.70
N ILE A 33 1.38 -2.46 1.61
CA ILE A 33 0.80 -1.32 2.31
C ILE A 33 -0.57 -1.65 2.88
N ALA A 34 -0.81 -1.27 4.13
CA ALA A 34 -2.15 -1.27 4.72
C ALA A 34 -2.77 0.12 4.64
N LEU A 35 -3.85 0.23 3.87
CA LEU A 35 -4.68 1.43 3.80
C LEU A 35 -5.80 1.32 4.84
N THR A 36 -5.84 2.24 5.81
CA THR A 36 -6.90 2.29 6.83
C THR A 36 -7.91 3.38 6.52
N GLU A 37 -9.09 3.27 7.14
CA GLU A 37 -10.26 4.11 6.88
C GLU A 37 -10.61 4.27 5.39
N THR A 38 -10.46 3.21 4.59
CA THR A 38 -10.78 3.25 3.16
C THR A 38 -12.25 3.57 2.89
N LYS A 39 -13.13 3.37 3.89
CA LYS A 39 -14.60 3.42 3.78
C LYS A 39 -15.15 2.48 2.67
N LYS A 40 -14.35 1.50 2.23
CA LYS A 40 -14.77 0.48 1.28
C LYS A 40 -15.54 -0.61 2.03
N LYS A 41 -16.75 -0.93 1.57
CA LYS A 41 -17.61 -1.96 2.15
C LYS A 41 -17.37 -3.33 1.49
N GLY A 42 -17.78 -4.39 2.18
CA GLY A 42 -17.66 -5.78 1.78
C GLY A 42 -16.23 -6.30 1.88
N LYS A 43 -16.05 -7.57 1.48
CA LYS A 43 -14.76 -8.26 1.47
C LYS A 43 -14.44 -8.78 0.08
N GLY A 44 -13.17 -8.84 -0.28
CA GLY A 44 -12.76 -9.35 -1.58
C GLY A 44 -11.27 -9.18 -1.88
N THR A 45 -10.91 -9.58 -3.09
CA THR A 45 -9.56 -9.42 -3.64
C THR A 45 -9.69 -8.94 -5.07
N GLU A 46 -8.95 -7.89 -5.43
CA GLU A 46 -8.95 -7.31 -6.77
C GLU A 46 -7.51 -6.97 -7.20
N GLU A 47 -7.18 -7.13 -8.48
CA GLU A 47 -5.93 -6.59 -9.04
C GLU A 47 -6.14 -5.14 -9.44
N LYS A 48 -5.35 -4.22 -8.86
CA LYS A 48 -5.45 -2.79 -9.12
C LYS A 48 -4.07 -2.13 -9.19
N ASP A 49 -3.79 -1.45 -10.29
CA ASP A 49 -2.58 -0.66 -10.52
C ASP A 49 -1.27 -1.44 -10.23
N GLY A 50 -1.24 -2.72 -10.60
CA GLY A 50 -0.07 -3.58 -10.39
C GLY A 50 0.06 -4.18 -8.98
N TYR A 51 -0.90 -3.91 -8.09
CA TYR A 51 -1.03 -4.47 -6.75
C TYR A 51 -2.18 -5.47 -6.66
N VAL A 52 -2.03 -6.45 -5.76
CA VAL A 52 -3.16 -7.28 -5.30
C VAL A 52 -3.76 -6.58 -4.09
N HIS A 53 -4.95 -6.01 -4.26
CA HIS A 53 -5.69 -5.33 -3.21
C HIS A 53 -6.64 -6.32 -2.54
N ILE A 54 -6.31 -6.67 -1.29
CA ILE A 54 -7.15 -7.49 -0.42
C ILE A 54 -7.87 -6.52 0.52
N TYR A 55 -9.20 -6.55 0.53
CA TYR A 55 -10.00 -5.67 1.39
C TYR A 55 -11.01 -6.45 2.21
N SER A 56 -11.23 -5.97 3.42
CA SER A 56 -12.22 -6.50 4.35
C SER A 56 -12.84 -5.33 5.09
N GLY A 57 -14.00 -4.89 4.62
CA GLY A 57 -14.86 -3.93 5.29
C GLY A 57 -16.11 -4.62 5.83
N VAL A 58 -16.95 -3.83 6.49
CA VAL A 58 -18.25 -4.31 6.98
C VAL A 58 -19.19 -4.69 5.83
N PRO A 59 -20.21 -5.53 6.09
CA PRO A 59 -21.31 -5.77 5.16
C PRO A 59 -21.87 -4.48 4.56
N LYS A 60 -22.50 -4.57 3.38
CA LYS A 60 -22.95 -3.37 2.65
C LYS A 60 -24.00 -2.58 3.44
N GLU A 61 -24.77 -3.30 4.23
CA GLU A 61 -25.83 -2.89 5.14
C GLU A 61 -25.32 -2.24 6.44
N ASP A 62 -24.05 -2.46 6.80
CA ASP A 62 -23.50 -2.07 8.11
C ASP A 62 -22.67 -0.78 8.07
N VAL A 63 -22.37 -0.26 9.26
CA VAL A 63 -21.45 0.86 9.51
C VAL A 63 -20.11 0.30 10.01
N ALA A 64 -19.01 0.78 9.41
CA ALA A 64 -17.68 0.25 9.68
C ALA A 64 -17.14 0.62 11.07
N ALA A 65 -16.63 -0.36 11.80
CA ALA A 65 -15.79 -0.14 12.98
C ALA A 65 -14.31 -0.07 12.58
N TYR A 66 -13.61 0.91 13.12
CA TYR A 66 -12.14 1.07 13.07
C TYR A 66 -11.58 0.81 14.47
N ALA A 67 -10.26 0.86 14.66
CA ALA A 67 -9.72 0.78 16.02
C ALA A 67 -10.38 1.87 16.89
N PRO A 68 -10.99 1.52 18.04
CA PRO A 68 -11.80 2.47 18.80
C PRO A 68 -10.98 3.70 19.19
N THR A 69 -11.59 4.88 19.16
CA THR A 69 -10.93 6.10 19.65
C THR A 69 -10.65 6.00 21.15
N ASP A 70 -9.76 6.83 21.67
CA ASP A 70 -9.45 6.81 23.10
C ASP A 70 -10.68 7.17 23.96
N ASP A 71 -11.56 8.01 23.42
CA ASP A 71 -12.83 8.44 24.02
C ASP A 71 -13.96 7.38 23.90
N ALA A 72 -13.75 6.28 23.18
CA ALA A 72 -14.73 5.22 23.06
C ALA A 72 -14.98 4.53 24.41
N PRO A 73 -16.16 3.92 24.62
CA PRO A 73 -16.45 3.16 25.83
C PRO A 73 -15.40 2.07 26.10
N ALA A 74 -15.08 1.84 27.38
CA ALA A 74 -14.08 0.85 27.77
C ALA A 74 -14.39 -0.55 27.21
N ALA A 75 -15.66 -0.97 27.24
CA ALA A 75 -16.11 -2.26 26.73
C ALA A 75 -15.84 -2.45 25.22
N GLU A 76 -15.96 -1.39 24.41
CA GLU A 76 -15.65 -1.45 22.98
C GLU A 76 -14.14 -1.64 22.76
N LYS A 77 -13.32 -0.90 23.52
CA LYS A 77 -11.86 -1.06 23.53
C LYS A 77 -11.45 -2.46 23.98
N ASP A 78 -12.02 -2.95 25.07
CA ASP A 78 -11.76 -4.31 25.60
C ASP A 78 -12.06 -5.37 24.54
N THR A 79 -13.21 -5.27 23.88
CA THR A 79 -13.62 -6.21 22.83
C THR A 79 -12.64 -6.20 21.65
N PHE A 80 -12.28 -5.01 21.15
CA PHE A 80 -11.35 -4.89 20.04
C PHE A 80 -9.98 -5.52 20.34
N PHE A 81 -9.38 -5.19 21.49
CA PHE A 81 -8.06 -5.73 21.86
C PHE A 81 -8.11 -7.22 22.20
N PHE A 82 -9.23 -7.71 22.75
CA PHE A 82 -9.46 -9.14 22.97
C PHE A 82 -9.52 -9.92 21.64
N ASP A 83 -10.30 -9.43 20.68
CA ASP A 83 -10.44 -10.07 19.35
C ASP A 83 -9.12 -10.07 18.58
N LEU A 84 -8.37 -8.97 18.66
CA LEU A 84 -7.04 -8.87 18.06
C LEU A 84 -6.07 -9.87 18.68
N THR A 85 -6.08 -10.01 20.01
CA THR A 85 -5.26 -11.00 20.73
C THR A 85 -5.60 -12.41 20.30
N THR A 86 -6.89 -12.78 20.32
CA THR A 86 -7.38 -14.09 19.89
C THR A 86 -7.00 -14.40 18.45
N THR A 87 -7.01 -13.40 17.58
CA THR A 87 -6.60 -13.54 16.17
C THR A 87 -5.11 -13.84 16.05
N LEU A 88 -4.27 -13.14 16.82
CA LEU A 88 -2.82 -13.36 16.84
C LEU A 88 -2.46 -14.76 17.37
N GLU A 89 -3.18 -15.25 18.37
CA GLU A 89 -3.00 -16.59 18.92
C GLU A 89 -3.31 -17.67 17.88
N LYS A 90 -4.40 -17.53 17.12
CA LYS A 90 -4.78 -18.46 16.04
C LYS A 90 -3.73 -18.57 14.93
N ILE A 91 -2.96 -17.51 14.67
CA ILE A 91 -1.87 -17.54 13.69
C ILE A 91 -0.73 -18.45 14.17
N GLY A 92 -0.53 -18.54 15.49
CA GLY A 92 0.52 -19.32 16.13
C GLY A 92 1.90 -18.67 16.08
N SER A 93 2.81 -19.12 16.93
CA SER A 93 4.14 -18.52 17.14
C SER A 93 5.15 -18.77 16.01
N ARG A 94 4.92 -19.78 15.16
CA ARG A 94 5.87 -20.18 14.09
C ARG A 94 5.88 -19.25 12.88
N LYS A 95 4.78 -18.55 12.61
CA LYS A 95 4.64 -17.68 11.43
C LYS A 95 5.13 -16.28 11.77
N GLU A 96 5.77 -15.62 10.80
CA GLU A 96 6.04 -14.19 10.90
C GLU A 96 4.74 -13.41 10.94
N VAL A 97 4.70 -12.35 11.77
CA VAL A 97 3.53 -11.47 11.92
C VAL A 97 4.00 -10.03 11.78
N ILE A 98 3.25 -9.29 10.98
CA ILE A 98 3.39 -7.85 10.79
C ILE A 98 2.00 -7.25 10.98
N LEU A 99 1.78 -6.60 12.12
CA LEU A 99 0.56 -5.86 12.41
C LEU A 99 0.82 -4.39 12.02
N ILE A 100 -0.01 -3.88 11.12
CA ILE A 100 0.16 -2.54 10.53
C ILE A 100 -1.18 -1.83 10.45
N GLY A 101 -1.19 -0.54 10.79
CA GLY A 101 -2.42 0.24 10.75
C GLY A 101 -2.45 1.38 11.75
N ASP A 102 -3.51 2.17 11.64
CA ASP A 102 -3.96 3.11 12.67
C ASP A 102 -4.65 2.34 13.80
N LEU A 103 -4.07 2.41 15.00
CA LEU A 103 -4.55 1.71 16.19
C LEU A 103 -5.08 2.68 17.25
N ASN A 104 -5.14 3.98 16.96
CA ASN A 104 -5.64 5.02 17.89
C ASN A 104 -5.01 5.01 19.30
N GLY A 105 -3.83 4.40 19.45
CA GLY A 105 -3.09 4.29 20.71
C GLY A 105 -1.81 5.11 20.69
N ARG A 106 -1.51 5.83 21.76
CA ARG A 106 -0.26 6.57 21.96
C ARG A 106 0.57 5.77 22.95
N THR A 107 1.67 5.19 22.49
CA THR A 107 2.43 4.19 23.27
C THR A 107 3.57 4.81 24.08
N GLY A 108 3.79 6.11 23.95
CA GLY A 108 4.89 6.81 24.57
C GLY A 108 6.27 6.31 24.12
N PHE A 109 7.27 6.54 24.95
CA PHE A 109 8.60 5.97 24.83
C PHE A 109 8.95 5.24 26.12
N LYS A 110 9.77 4.19 26.02
CA LYS A 110 10.30 3.48 27.19
C LYS A 110 11.80 3.25 27.02
N LEU A 111 12.56 3.40 28.10
CA LEU A 111 13.97 3.01 28.15
C LEU A 111 14.06 1.52 28.45
N ASN A 112 14.93 0.81 27.72
CA ASN A 112 15.23 -0.61 27.94
C ASN A 112 14.01 -1.55 27.96
N ASN A 113 12.95 -1.23 27.21
CA ASN A 113 11.77 -2.08 27.07
C ASN A 113 11.82 -2.90 25.76
N PRO A 114 11.46 -4.20 25.77
CA PRO A 114 11.55 -5.06 24.58
C PRO A 114 10.44 -4.80 23.53
N VAL A 115 9.35 -4.14 23.93
CA VAL A 115 8.18 -3.83 23.11
C VAL A 115 8.26 -2.42 22.55
N VAL A 116 8.42 -1.43 23.42
CA VAL A 116 8.38 0.01 23.10
C VAL A 116 9.80 0.56 23.06
N GLY A 117 10.15 1.22 21.95
CA GLY A 117 11.46 1.83 21.80
C GLY A 117 11.58 3.20 22.49
N ARG A 118 12.82 3.65 22.65
CA ARG A 118 13.17 4.90 23.36
C ARG A 118 12.91 6.20 22.59
N TYR A 119 12.59 6.11 21.30
CA TYR A 119 12.42 7.26 20.39
C TYR A 119 10.96 7.55 20.04
N GLY A 120 10.01 6.94 20.76
CA GLY A 120 8.58 7.23 20.65
C GLY A 120 8.21 8.66 21.03
N GLU A 121 6.91 8.92 21.14
CA GLU A 121 6.41 10.19 21.68
C GLU A 121 6.39 10.18 23.22
N HIS A 122 6.09 11.31 23.86
CA HIS A 122 6.10 11.39 25.33
C HIS A 122 4.80 10.94 26.00
N ILE A 123 3.71 10.88 25.24
CA ILE A 123 2.37 10.69 25.78
C ILE A 123 1.97 9.22 25.65
N VAL A 124 1.42 8.68 26.74
CA VAL A 124 0.75 7.39 26.76
C VAL A 124 -0.75 7.62 27.01
N ASN A 125 -1.62 6.96 26.25
CA ASN A 125 -3.06 6.99 26.48
C ASN A 125 -3.63 5.59 26.75
N ASN A 126 -4.93 5.47 27.02
CA ASN A 126 -5.55 4.19 27.40
C ASN A 126 -5.41 3.13 26.30
N ASN A 127 -5.67 3.50 25.05
CA ASN A 127 -5.43 2.61 23.90
C ASN A 127 -3.95 2.23 23.76
N GLY A 128 -3.04 3.14 24.08
CA GLY A 128 -1.61 2.90 24.11
C GLY A 128 -1.19 1.83 25.11
N GLU A 129 -1.68 1.92 26.35
CA GLU A 129 -1.42 0.89 27.36
C GLU A 129 -1.95 -0.49 26.94
N ARG A 130 -3.17 -0.53 26.37
CA ARG A 130 -3.77 -1.77 25.84
C ARG A 130 -2.92 -2.37 24.73
N LEU A 131 -2.43 -1.54 23.81
CA LEU A 131 -1.56 -1.96 22.72
C LEU A 131 -0.22 -2.49 23.23
N ILE A 132 0.37 -1.84 24.23
CA ILE A 132 1.61 -2.29 24.87
C ILE A 132 1.38 -3.67 25.51
N HIS A 133 0.31 -3.82 26.29
CA HIS A 133 -0.03 -5.06 26.96
C HIS A 133 -0.21 -6.23 25.97
N LEU A 134 -0.97 -6.01 24.90
CA LEU A 134 -1.12 -6.98 23.81
C LEU A 134 0.23 -7.37 23.21
N CYS A 135 1.11 -6.39 22.96
CA CYS A 135 2.42 -6.66 22.40
C CYS A 135 3.35 -7.40 23.36
N GLU A 136 3.25 -7.14 24.67
CA GLU A 136 3.97 -7.90 25.70
C GLU A 136 3.53 -9.37 25.71
N GLN A 137 2.22 -9.63 25.71
CA GLN A 137 1.66 -10.98 25.71
C GLN A 137 2.01 -11.77 24.45
N GLN A 138 1.95 -11.14 23.28
CA GLN A 138 2.15 -11.81 21.99
C GLN A 138 3.60 -11.78 21.49
N ALA A 139 4.54 -11.36 22.35
CA ALA A 139 5.96 -11.19 22.03
C ALA A 139 6.18 -10.35 20.76
N LEU A 140 5.46 -9.23 20.65
CA LEU A 140 5.54 -8.26 19.56
C LEU A 140 6.35 -7.02 19.98
N ARG A 141 6.80 -6.27 18.99
CA ARG A 141 7.62 -5.06 19.11
C ARG A 141 7.01 -3.97 18.26
N ILE A 142 6.83 -2.80 18.87
CA ILE A 142 6.34 -1.58 18.21
C ILE A 142 7.54 -0.88 17.57
N ALA A 143 7.75 -1.06 16.26
CA ALA A 143 9.00 -0.70 15.61
C ALA A 143 9.21 0.82 15.45
N ASN A 144 8.15 1.61 15.42
CA ASN A 144 8.21 3.08 15.25
C ASN A 144 9.11 3.78 16.29
N GLY A 145 9.14 3.29 17.53
CA GLY A 145 9.93 3.91 18.62
C GLY A 145 11.41 3.52 18.65
N TRP A 146 11.91 2.69 17.72
CA TRP A 146 13.26 2.12 17.81
C TRP A 146 14.33 2.90 17.04
N PHE A 147 13.93 3.86 16.20
CA PHE A 147 14.84 4.61 15.34
C PHE A 147 14.82 6.10 15.70
N PRO A 148 15.99 6.75 15.83
CA PRO A 148 16.07 8.17 16.16
C PRO A 148 15.63 9.02 14.97
N HIS A 149 14.58 9.81 15.16
CA HIS A 149 14.02 10.68 14.14
C HIS A 149 13.61 12.05 14.68
N LYS A 150 13.72 13.07 13.83
CA LYS A 150 13.10 14.38 14.08
C LYS A 150 11.58 14.23 14.10
N ASP A 151 10.88 15.11 14.80
CA ASP A 151 9.41 15.10 14.94
C ASP A 151 8.66 14.96 13.61
N ILE A 152 9.12 15.65 12.56
CA ILE A 152 8.54 15.58 11.21
C ILE A 152 8.60 14.18 10.56
N ARG A 153 9.43 13.28 11.10
CA ARG A 153 9.56 11.87 10.66
C ARG A 153 9.01 10.88 11.69
N LYS A 154 8.49 11.38 12.82
CA LYS A 154 7.97 10.60 13.95
C LYS A 154 6.45 10.61 13.99
N TYR A 155 5.83 11.79 13.95
CA TYR A 155 4.38 11.93 14.14
C TYR A 155 3.61 11.54 12.88
N THR A 156 2.66 10.63 13.05
CA THR A 156 1.91 10.00 11.95
C THR A 156 0.61 10.73 11.66
N TRP A 157 0.08 11.46 12.63
CA TRP A 157 -1.09 12.31 12.50
C TRP A 157 -0.82 13.72 13.00
N THR A 158 -1.40 14.73 12.34
CA THR A 158 -1.34 16.12 12.78
C THR A 158 -2.64 16.87 12.55
N GLN A 159 -3.03 17.70 13.51
CA GLN A 159 -4.09 18.71 13.35
C GLN A 159 -3.50 20.11 13.54
N PRO A 160 -3.07 20.78 12.45
CA PRO A 160 -2.32 22.03 12.55
C PRO A 160 -3.14 23.19 13.11
N THR A 161 -4.47 23.17 13.01
CA THR A 161 -5.35 24.21 13.57
C THR A 161 -5.32 24.26 15.09
N ARG A 162 -5.12 23.11 15.74
CA ARG A 162 -5.03 22.97 17.20
C ARG A 162 -3.60 22.72 17.69
N ASN A 163 -2.62 22.75 16.77
CA ASN A 163 -1.23 22.39 17.04
C ASN A 163 -1.09 21.00 17.70
N LEU A 164 -1.93 20.04 17.30
CA LEU A 164 -1.90 18.67 17.82
C LEU A 164 -1.15 17.74 16.87
N LYS A 165 -0.47 16.75 17.44
CA LYS A 165 0.26 15.71 16.74
C LYS A 165 0.35 14.45 17.59
N SER A 166 0.26 13.29 16.97
CA SER A 166 0.26 11.98 17.65
C SER A 166 0.95 10.92 16.79
N LEU A 167 1.51 9.90 17.45
CA LEU A 167 2.02 8.69 16.82
C LEU A 167 0.98 7.59 17.08
N ILE A 168 0.15 7.29 16.09
CA ILE A 168 -0.98 6.36 16.21
C ILE A 168 -1.05 5.31 15.10
N ASP A 169 -0.26 5.51 14.03
CA ASP A 169 -0.10 4.55 12.95
C ASP A 169 1.18 3.73 13.17
N TYR A 170 1.04 2.41 13.28
CA TYR A 170 2.14 1.54 13.72
C TYR A 170 2.56 0.51 12.70
N ILE A 171 3.83 0.14 12.78
CA ILE A 171 4.38 -1.08 12.23
C ILE A 171 4.88 -1.93 13.40
N ILE A 172 4.23 -3.05 13.64
CA ILE A 172 4.46 -3.94 14.77
C ILE A 172 4.86 -5.31 14.24
N VAL A 173 5.95 -5.87 14.76
CA VAL A 173 6.48 -7.18 14.33
C VAL A 173 6.80 -8.05 15.51
N ARG A 174 7.03 -9.35 15.29
CA ARG A 174 7.53 -10.24 16.37
C ARG A 174 8.88 -9.74 16.91
N GLN A 175 9.10 -9.87 18.21
CA GLN A 175 10.39 -9.55 18.82
C GLN A 175 11.50 -10.47 18.29
N ASN A 176 11.18 -11.76 18.10
CA ASN A 176 12.06 -12.76 17.50
C ASN A 176 11.66 -13.04 16.04
N THR A 177 11.68 -11.99 15.20
CA THR A 177 11.41 -12.09 13.77
C THR A 177 12.68 -12.35 12.96
N GLN A 178 12.56 -13.12 11.87
CA GLN A 178 13.60 -13.21 10.84
C GLN A 178 13.66 -11.92 9.99
N LEU A 179 12.60 -11.12 9.96
CA LEU A 179 12.54 -9.86 9.22
C LEU A 179 13.37 -8.78 9.94
N LYS A 180 14.47 -8.34 9.33
CA LYS A 180 15.26 -7.23 9.88
C LYS A 180 14.66 -5.92 9.43
N ILE A 181 14.26 -5.10 10.40
CA ILE A 181 13.82 -3.72 10.19
C ILE A 181 15.02 -2.81 10.38
N SER A 182 15.29 -1.99 9.37
CA SER A 182 16.42 -1.04 9.34
C SER A 182 16.02 0.39 9.64
N ASP A 183 14.76 0.74 9.41
CA ASP A 183 14.22 2.09 9.57
C ASP A 183 12.68 2.00 9.62
N VAL A 184 12.03 2.83 10.45
CA VAL A 184 10.57 3.03 10.43
C VAL A 184 10.31 4.51 10.59
N ARG A 185 9.80 5.15 9.54
CA ARG A 185 9.66 6.60 9.52
C ARG A 185 8.45 7.08 8.76
N VAL A 186 8.05 8.30 9.09
CA VAL A 186 7.00 9.03 8.38
C VAL A 186 7.54 9.66 7.09
N MET A 187 6.80 9.46 6.00
CA MET A 187 7.05 10.05 4.70
C MET A 187 6.15 11.28 4.54
N ARG A 188 6.76 12.47 4.42
CA ARG A 188 6.04 13.76 4.32
C ARG A 188 5.63 14.13 2.90
N GLY A 189 6.25 13.55 1.90
CA GLY A 189 5.99 13.84 0.49
C GLY A 189 4.71 13.24 -0.09
N PRO A 190 4.26 12.02 0.28
CA PRO A 190 2.98 11.49 -0.16
C PRO A 190 1.82 12.39 0.28
N GLU A 191 0.87 12.62 -0.63
CA GLU A 191 -0.30 13.48 -0.40
C GLU A 191 -1.54 12.83 -1.01
N CYS A 192 -2.62 12.79 -0.23
CA CYS A 192 -3.97 12.40 -0.68
C CYS A 192 -5.08 13.13 0.10
N GLY A 193 -4.78 14.29 0.67
CA GLY A 193 -5.75 15.11 1.40
C GLY A 193 -6.24 14.54 2.74
N THR A 194 -5.54 13.57 3.32
CA THR A 194 -5.71 13.10 4.71
C THR A 194 -4.88 13.97 5.68
N ASP A 195 -5.18 13.91 6.97
CA ASP A 195 -4.38 14.47 8.07
C ASP A 195 -3.35 13.47 8.65
N HIS A 196 -3.34 12.24 8.14
CA HIS A 196 -2.32 11.22 8.42
C HIS A 196 -1.21 11.18 7.36
N PHE A 197 -0.03 10.76 7.76
CA PHE A 197 1.12 10.58 6.87
C PHE A 197 1.42 9.09 6.67
N LEU A 198 1.91 8.76 5.48
CA LEU A 198 2.41 7.42 5.18
C LEU A 198 3.57 7.07 6.12
N VAL A 199 3.46 5.96 6.84
CA VAL A 199 4.55 5.36 7.62
C VAL A 199 5.18 4.25 6.77
N VAL A 200 6.51 4.21 6.69
CA VAL A 200 7.25 3.20 5.93
C VAL A 200 8.32 2.56 6.79
N ALA A 201 8.30 1.22 6.84
CA ALA A 201 9.39 0.39 7.30
C ALA A 201 10.26 -0.08 6.13
N LYS A 202 11.57 0.10 6.26
CA LYS A 202 12.56 -0.56 5.40
C LYS A 202 12.99 -1.85 6.06
N SER A 203 12.73 -2.97 5.40
CA SER A 203 12.97 -4.29 5.96
C SER A 203 13.64 -5.23 4.97
N TYR A 204 14.22 -6.32 5.45
CA TYR A 204 14.74 -7.39 4.59
C TYR A 204 14.86 -8.69 5.37
N PHE A 205 14.78 -9.82 4.67
CA PHE A 205 15.16 -11.11 5.23
C PHE A 205 16.67 -11.30 5.06
N PRO A 206 17.45 -11.54 6.12
CA PRO A 206 18.84 -11.93 5.99
C PRO A 206 18.89 -13.22 5.20
N ASN A 207 19.64 -13.23 4.08
CA ASN A 207 20.00 -14.49 3.45
C ASN A 207 20.69 -15.34 4.52
N LYS A 208 20.12 -16.50 4.85
CA LYS A 208 20.92 -17.58 5.42
C LYS A 208 21.99 -17.86 4.37
N GLN A 209 23.23 -17.51 4.65
CA GLN A 209 24.34 -17.91 3.79
C GLN A 209 24.19 -19.42 3.57
N LYS A 210 24.01 -19.83 2.31
CA LYS A 210 24.44 -21.17 1.92
C LYS A 210 25.90 -21.26 2.35
N MET A 211 26.23 -22.33 3.06
CA MET A 211 27.60 -22.64 3.43
C MET A 211 28.54 -22.36 2.27
N GLN A 212 29.68 -21.75 2.59
CA GLN A 212 30.72 -21.28 1.68
C GLN A 212 30.94 -22.29 0.55
N SER A 213 30.59 -21.90 -0.68
CA SER A 213 31.29 -22.40 -1.86
C SER A 213 32.32 -21.32 -2.20
N ASN A 214 33.58 -21.69 -2.06
CA ASN A 214 34.72 -20.82 -2.31
C ASN A 214 34.69 -20.30 -3.75
N GLY A 215 34.83 -18.98 -3.90
CA GLY A 215 35.41 -18.33 -5.08
C GLY A 215 34.57 -18.29 -6.36
N LEU A 216 33.70 -17.29 -6.50
CA LEU A 216 33.37 -16.70 -7.80
C LEU A 216 33.25 -15.18 -7.66
N PRO A 217 33.76 -14.37 -8.61
CA PRO A 217 33.81 -12.91 -8.48
C PRO A 217 32.41 -12.29 -8.51
N GLU A 218 32.25 -11.19 -7.80
CA GLU A 218 31.06 -10.34 -7.85
C GLU A 218 30.72 -9.98 -9.30
N LYS A 219 29.63 -10.54 -9.83
CA LYS A 219 29.08 -10.08 -11.11
C LYS A 219 28.30 -8.80 -10.86
N ASN A 220 28.78 -7.72 -11.45
CA ASN A 220 28.01 -6.54 -11.84
C ASN A 220 26.82 -6.99 -12.70
N GLY A 221 25.74 -7.43 -12.04
CA GLY A 221 24.48 -7.71 -12.69
C GLY A 221 23.76 -6.39 -12.86
N THR A 222 23.74 -5.86 -14.08
CA THR A 222 22.74 -4.92 -14.54
C THR A 222 21.38 -5.47 -14.10
N LEU A 223 20.65 -4.72 -13.27
CA LEU A 223 19.29 -5.06 -12.88
C LEU A 223 18.48 -5.21 -14.17
N LEU A 224 18.19 -6.45 -14.57
CA LEU A 224 17.25 -6.73 -15.65
C LEU A 224 15.95 -6.00 -15.30
N SER A 225 15.49 -5.18 -16.24
CA SER A 225 14.23 -4.43 -16.11
C SER A 225 13.13 -5.38 -15.67
N ASN A 226 12.33 -4.96 -14.67
CA ASN A 226 11.17 -5.70 -14.18
C ASN A 226 10.04 -5.71 -15.24
N VAL A 227 10.28 -6.30 -16.41
CA VAL A 227 9.25 -6.45 -17.45
C VAL A 227 8.22 -7.46 -16.96
N LYS A 228 6.99 -6.98 -16.71
CA LYS A 228 5.84 -7.84 -16.41
C LYS A 228 5.16 -8.20 -17.73
N TYR A 229 4.92 -9.49 -17.98
CA TYR A 229 4.27 -9.97 -19.21
C TYR A 229 2.79 -10.25 -19.00
N ASN A 230 2.00 -10.25 -20.08
CA ASN A 230 0.58 -10.56 -20.04
C ASN A 230 0.32 -12.09 -19.98
N ILE A 231 0.58 -12.70 -18.83
CA ILE A 231 0.44 -14.16 -18.62
C ILE A 231 -1.02 -14.63 -18.79
N GLU A 232 -2.01 -13.75 -18.59
CA GLU A 232 -3.43 -14.09 -18.77
C GLU A 232 -3.76 -14.55 -20.20
N SER A 233 -3.01 -14.06 -21.20
CA SER A 233 -3.16 -14.48 -22.60
C SER A 233 -2.88 -15.97 -22.83
N LEU A 234 -2.15 -16.64 -21.93
CA LEU A 234 -1.92 -18.09 -22.01
C LEU A 234 -3.19 -18.93 -21.78
N ARG A 235 -4.30 -18.31 -21.35
CA ARG A 235 -5.61 -18.97 -21.29
C ARG A 235 -6.20 -19.21 -22.69
N ASN A 236 -5.70 -18.52 -23.71
CA ASN A 236 -6.07 -18.76 -25.11
C ASN A 236 -5.10 -19.78 -25.71
N ASP A 237 -5.63 -20.88 -26.24
CA ASP A 237 -4.83 -21.97 -26.80
C ASP A 237 -3.95 -21.52 -27.98
N SER A 238 -4.39 -20.52 -28.75
CA SER A 238 -3.63 -19.96 -29.87
C SER A 238 -2.37 -19.24 -29.38
N THR A 239 -2.50 -18.44 -28.32
CA THR A 239 -1.38 -17.71 -27.70
C THR A 239 -0.44 -18.65 -26.96
N LYS A 240 -1.00 -19.68 -26.30
CA LYS A 240 -0.22 -20.73 -25.66
C LYS A 240 0.62 -21.50 -26.69
N PHE A 241 0.01 -21.89 -27.81
CA PHE A 241 0.71 -22.56 -28.91
C PHE A 241 1.79 -21.66 -29.52
N LEU A 242 1.47 -20.38 -29.77
CA LEU A 242 2.45 -19.40 -30.26
C LEU A 242 3.65 -19.28 -29.31
N TYR A 243 3.41 -19.15 -28.01
CA TYR A 243 4.48 -19.09 -27.01
C TYR A 243 5.35 -20.36 -27.01
N GLN A 244 4.72 -21.54 -27.00
CA GLN A 244 5.43 -22.82 -27.04
C GLN A 244 6.30 -22.94 -28.29
N MET A 245 5.78 -22.57 -29.46
CA MET A 245 6.52 -22.59 -30.72
C MET A 245 7.71 -21.61 -30.71
N ARG A 246 7.50 -20.37 -30.25
CA ARG A 246 8.55 -19.35 -30.16
C ARG A 246 9.64 -19.75 -29.17
N LEU A 247 9.25 -20.29 -28.02
CA LEU A 247 10.19 -20.77 -27.01
C LEU A 247 11.01 -21.94 -27.55
N ALA A 248 10.37 -22.97 -28.12
CA ALA A 248 11.06 -24.13 -28.69
C ALA A 248 12.07 -23.71 -29.78
N THR A 249 11.68 -22.79 -30.66
CA THR A 249 12.55 -22.27 -31.73
C THR A 249 13.75 -21.53 -31.15
N ARG A 250 13.58 -20.75 -30.09
CA ARG A 250 14.65 -19.95 -29.48
C ARG A 250 15.56 -20.80 -28.60
N LEU A 251 15.06 -21.82 -27.92
CA LEU A 251 15.87 -22.74 -27.12
C LEU A 251 16.94 -23.47 -27.96
N ASN A 252 16.68 -23.69 -29.25
CA ASN A 252 17.68 -24.23 -30.19
C ASN A 252 18.88 -23.31 -30.43
N ARG A 253 18.81 -22.04 -30.02
CA ARG A 253 19.90 -21.06 -30.15
C ARG A 253 20.87 -21.07 -28.96
N ILE A 254 20.56 -21.83 -27.91
CA ILE A 254 21.46 -21.95 -26.76
C ILE A 254 22.68 -22.76 -27.20
N GLY A 255 23.80 -22.06 -27.41
CA GLY A 255 25.07 -22.66 -27.77
C GLY A 255 25.75 -23.38 -26.60
N GLN A 256 26.90 -23.98 -26.88
CA GLN A 256 27.81 -24.57 -25.88
C GLN A 256 28.62 -23.44 -25.21
N GLY A 257 28.79 -23.49 -23.88
CA GLY A 257 29.50 -22.45 -23.13
C GLY A 257 29.59 -22.80 -21.65
N SER A 258 30.04 -21.86 -20.82
CA SER A 258 30.01 -22.09 -19.37
C SER A 258 28.56 -22.20 -18.88
N PRO A 259 28.29 -22.86 -17.74
CA PRO A 259 26.95 -22.93 -17.17
C PRO A 259 26.28 -21.57 -17.00
N ASN A 260 27.07 -20.51 -16.77
CA ASN A 260 26.55 -19.16 -16.66
C ASN A 260 26.15 -18.58 -18.02
N ASP A 261 26.89 -18.86 -19.08
CA ASP A 261 26.58 -18.37 -20.42
C ASP A 261 25.33 -19.07 -20.97
N MET A 262 25.20 -20.37 -20.69
CA MET A 262 23.99 -21.12 -20.99
C MET A 262 22.78 -20.59 -20.22
N TYR A 263 22.96 -20.21 -18.96
CA TYR A 263 21.90 -19.64 -18.13
C TYR A 263 21.43 -18.26 -18.60
N GLU A 264 22.35 -17.37 -18.97
CA GLU A 264 21.99 -16.07 -19.56
C GLU A 264 21.36 -16.24 -20.95
N GLY A 265 21.86 -17.18 -21.76
CA GLY A 265 21.21 -17.55 -23.03
C GLY A 265 19.79 -18.06 -22.83
N LEU A 266 19.56 -18.91 -21.83
CA LEU A 266 18.23 -19.41 -21.46
C LEU A 266 17.29 -18.27 -21.05
N LYS A 267 17.74 -17.38 -20.17
CA LYS A 267 16.96 -16.20 -19.76
C LYS A 267 16.56 -15.35 -20.94
N THR A 268 17.51 -14.99 -21.80
CA THR A 268 17.24 -14.18 -23.00
C THR A 268 16.22 -14.86 -23.89
N CYS A 269 16.38 -16.17 -24.16
CA CYS A 269 15.43 -16.92 -24.96
C CYS A 269 14.01 -16.90 -24.39
N ILE A 270 13.87 -17.06 -23.07
CA ILE A 270 12.58 -16.97 -22.38
C ILE A 270 12.01 -15.57 -22.53
N HIS A 271 12.75 -14.52 -22.15
CA HIS A 271 12.26 -13.15 -22.19
C HIS A 271 11.83 -12.71 -23.59
N GLU A 272 12.57 -13.08 -24.64
CA GLU A 272 12.21 -12.73 -26.00
C GLU A 272 11.00 -13.52 -26.51
N ALA A 273 10.91 -14.83 -26.21
CA ALA A 273 9.74 -15.64 -26.56
C ALA A 273 8.49 -15.12 -25.84
N THR A 274 8.63 -14.77 -24.56
CA THR A 274 7.55 -14.21 -23.75
C THR A 274 7.14 -12.84 -24.28
N ASN A 275 8.09 -11.95 -24.61
CA ASN A 275 7.77 -10.63 -25.16
C ASN A 275 7.04 -10.72 -26.50
N GLU A 276 7.49 -11.61 -27.39
CA GLU A 276 6.90 -11.76 -28.72
C GLU A 276 5.51 -12.42 -28.70
N ALA A 277 5.30 -13.42 -27.83
CA ALA A 277 4.04 -14.16 -27.78
C ALA A 277 3.00 -13.53 -26.86
N LEU A 278 3.44 -12.88 -25.77
CA LEU A 278 2.55 -12.37 -24.73
C LEU A 278 2.52 -10.85 -24.68
N GLY A 279 3.53 -10.18 -25.21
CA GLY A 279 3.72 -8.75 -25.04
C GLY A 279 4.00 -8.35 -23.60
N GLU A 280 4.41 -7.10 -23.41
CA GLU A 280 4.46 -6.50 -22.09
C GLU A 280 3.04 -6.29 -21.54
N LYS A 281 2.85 -6.51 -20.24
CA LYS A 281 1.61 -6.12 -19.55
C LYS A 281 1.60 -4.59 -19.53
N ILE A 282 0.92 -3.99 -20.51
CA ILE A 282 0.58 -2.57 -20.48
C ILE A 282 -0.28 -2.36 -19.23
N VAL A 283 0.30 -1.76 -18.20
CA VAL A 283 -0.41 -1.36 -16.96
C VAL A 283 -1.22 -0.09 -17.26
N SER A 284 -2.06 -0.10 -18.29
CA SER A 284 -2.98 1.02 -18.54
C SER A 284 -4.08 0.61 -19.51
N THR A 285 -5.16 0.04 -18.99
CA THR A 285 -6.53 0.16 -19.56
C THR A 285 -7.60 -0.23 -18.53
N ARG A 286 -7.29 -1.08 -17.51
CA ARG A 286 -8.22 -1.33 -16.38
C ARG A 286 -8.52 -0.07 -15.55
N TYR A 287 -7.63 0.93 -15.60
CA TYR A 287 -7.77 2.24 -14.97
C TYR A 287 -9.14 2.90 -15.30
N ARG A 288 -9.70 2.73 -16.50
CA ARG A 288 -10.99 3.32 -16.85
C ARG A 288 -12.21 2.52 -16.38
N LYS A 289 -12.09 1.21 -16.10
CA LYS A 289 -13.25 0.39 -15.70
C LYS A 289 -13.72 0.67 -14.27
N ASP A 290 -12.81 0.94 -13.33
CA ASP A 290 -13.17 1.10 -11.91
C ASP A 290 -13.46 2.54 -11.48
N THR A 291 -13.05 3.53 -12.29
CA THR A 291 -13.33 4.97 -12.08
C THR A 291 -13.55 5.63 -13.44
N PRO A 292 -14.68 5.32 -14.10
CA PRO A 292 -15.00 5.84 -15.43
C PRO A 292 -15.16 7.37 -15.47
N TRP A 293 -15.49 7.97 -14.33
CA TRP A 293 -15.59 9.43 -14.12
C TRP A 293 -14.23 10.17 -14.06
N TRP A 294 -13.09 9.49 -14.16
CA TRP A 294 -11.78 10.15 -14.04
C TRP A 294 -11.25 10.62 -15.40
N SER A 295 -11.16 11.94 -15.59
CA SER A 295 -10.59 12.56 -16.79
C SER A 295 -9.10 12.90 -16.67
N GLU A 296 -8.48 13.22 -17.80
CA GLU A 296 -7.10 13.73 -17.84
C GLU A 296 -7.02 15.14 -17.23
N GLU A 297 -8.02 16.01 -17.44
CA GLU A 297 -8.03 17.33 -16.81
C GLU A 297 -8.11 17.23 -15.29
N LEU A 298 -8.93 16.32 -14.76
CA LEU A 298 -9.01 16.08 -13.31
C LEU A 298 -7.65 15.63 -12.76
N GLY A 299 -6.90 14.84 -13.52
CA GLY A 299 -5.51 14.48 -13.22
C GLY A 299 -4.61 15.70 -13.07
N LYS A 300 -4.69 16.66 -13.99
CA LYS A 300 -3.88 17.90 -13.94
C LYS A 300 -4.22 18.75 -12.71
N ILE A 301 -5.50 18.89 -12.36
CA ILE A 301 -5.93 19.65 -11.17
C ILE A 301 -5.37 18.99 -9.89
N VAL A 302 -5.37 17.66 -9.83
CA VAL A 302 -4.76 16.90 -8.71
C VAL A 302 -3.25 17.10 -8.65
N ASP A 303 -2.57 17.13 -9.79
CA ASP A 303 -1.11 17.36 -9.85
C ASP A 303 -0.75 18.79 -9.41
N GLU A 304 -1.56 19.80 -9.75
CA GLU A 304 -1.40 21.16 -9.23
C GLU A 304 -1.58 21.24 -7.71
N LYS A 305 -2.57 20.52 -7.16
CA LYS A 305 -2.74 20.40 -5.70
C LYS A 305 -1.48 19.82 -5.06
N LYS A 306 -0.91 18.76 -5.65
CA LYS A 306 0.33 18.14 -5.16
C LYS A 306 1.53 19.08 -5.23
N ALA A 307 1.65 19.87 -6.31
CA ALA A 307 2.70 20.88 -6.44
C ALA A 307 2.57 21.96 -5.35
N ALA A 308 1.36 22.45 -5.09
CA ALA A 308 1.11 23.41 -4.00
C ALA A 308 1.42 22.82 -2.62
N TYR A 309 1.08 21.54 -2.39
CA TYR A 309 1.47 20.83 -1.17
C TYR A 309 2.99 20.75 -1.01
N GLY A 310 3.73 20.39 -2.08
CA GLY A 310 5.19 20.32 -2.05
C GLY A 310 5.83 21.69 -1.76
N LYS A 311 5.27 22.76 -2.32
CA LYS A 311 5.70 24.14 -2.02
C LYS A 311 5.47 24.48 -0.56
N TRP A 312 4.25 24.24 -0.05
CA TRP A 312 3.93 24.47 1.37
C TRP A 312 4.82 23.65 2.31
N LEU A 313 5.11 22.39 1.98
CA LEU A 313 5.99 21.55 2.80
C LEU A 313 7.41 22.14 2.90
N SER A 314 7.86 22.82 1.85
CA SER A 314 9.19 23.44 1.78
C SER A 314 9.24 24.78 2.51
N THR A 315 8.22 25.63 2.34
CA THR A 315 8.20 26.99 2.91
C THR A 315 7.63 27.04 4.32
N GLN A 316 6.73 26.11 4.66
CA GLN A 316 5.89 26.11 5.85
C GLN A 316 5.11 27.43 6.05
N SER A 317 4.92 28.22 4.98
CA SER A 317 4.27 29.53 5.07
C SER A 317 2.74 29.40 5.19
N THR A 318 2.12 30.33 5.92
CA THR A 318 0.66 30.41 6.02
C THR A 318 0.01 30.65 4.65
N GLN A 319 0.66 31.46 3.80
CA GLN A 319 0.16 31.77 2.47
C GLN A 319 0.12 30.52 1.58
N ASP A 320 1.21 29.76 1.50
CA ASP A 320 1.25 28.53 0.69
C ASP A 320 0.30 27.47 1.25
N ARG A 321 0.08 27.45 2.57
CA ARG A 321 -0.93 26.58 3.19
C ARG A 321 -2.34 26.93 2.73
N LEU A 322 -2.68 28.22 2.66
CA LEU A 322 -3.99 28.67 2.18
C LEU A 322 -4.19 28.31 0.71
N ILE A 323 -3.17 28.50 -0.14
CA ILE A 323 -3.19 28.10 -1.55
C ILE A 323 -3.41 26.59 -1.68
N TYR A 324 -2.68 25.78 -0.92
CA TYR A 324 -2.86 24.32 -0.91
C TYR A 324 -4.29 23.93 -0.46
N ASN A 325 -4.79 24.51 0.64
CA ASN A 325 -6.13 24.23 1.13
C ASN A 325 -7.21 24.59 0.11
N ASP A 326 -7.01 25.67 -0.64
CA ASP A 326 -7.94 26.08 -1.69
C ASP A 326 -7.96 25.10 -2.86
N LYS A 327 -6.77 24.72 -3.36
CA LYS A 327 -6.65 23.66 -4.39
C LYS A 327 -7.20 22.33 -3.91
N LYS A 328 -7.01 21.96 -2.64
CA LYS A 328 -7.60 20.75 -2.03
C LYS A 328 -9.13 20.77 -2.11
N ARG A 329 -9.77 21.89 -1.76
CA ARG A 329 -11.23 22.07 -1.86
C ARG A 329 -11.70 22.03 -3.31
N SER A 330 -10.98 22.69 -4.22
CA SER A 330 -11.28 22.68 -5.66
C SER A 330 -11.23 21.26 -6.23
N VAL A 331 -10.16 20.49 -5.96
CA VAL A 331 -10.06 19.08 -6.37
C VAL A 331 -11.24 18.26 -5.86
N GLN A 332 -11.60 18.42 -4.58
CA GLN A 332 -12.74 17.69 -4.01
C GLN A 332 -14.06 18.02 -4.71
N LYS A 333 -14.29 19.30 -5.04
CA LYS A 333 -15.46 19.74 -5.79
C LYS A 333 -15.52 19.13 -7.18
N GLU A 334 -14.41 19.16 -7.93
CA GLU A 334 -14.35 18.60 -9.28
C GLU A 334 -14.51 17.08 -9.30
N ILE A 335 -13.95 16.37 -8.31
CA ILE A 335 -14.16 14.92 -8.17
C ILE A 335 -15.65 14.61 -7.92
N ILE A 336 -16.31 15.36 -7.03
CA ILE A 336 -17.73 15.16 -6.74
C ILE A 336 -18.57 15.43 -7.98
N LYS A 337 -18.27 16.53 -8.69
CA LYS A 337 -18.95 16.89 -9.95
C LYS A 337 -18.82 15.79 -10.99
N ALA A 338 -17.59 15.36 -11.31
CA ALA A 338 -17.34 14.32 -12.30
C ALA A 338 -18.02 12.98 -11.94
N LYS A 339 -18.08 12.64 -10.65
CA LYS A 339 -18.82 11.47 -10.18
C LYS A 339 -20.32 11.59 -10.39
N ASN A 340 -20.90 12.74 -10.06
CA ASN A 340 -22.33 12.97 -10.20
C ASN A 340 -22.72 12.95 -11.68
N GLU A 341 -21.97 13.65 -12.55
CA GLU A 341 -22.19 13.65 -13.99
C GLU A 341 -22.17 12.22 -14.56
N TYR A 342 -21.17 11.42 -14.20
CA TYR A 342 -21.11 10.02 -14.61
C TYR A 342 -22.31 9.19 -14.13
N TRP A 343 -22.77 9.38 -12.88
CA TRP A 343 -23.94 8.64 -12.37
C TRP A 343 -25.25 9.12 -13.00
N GLU A 344 -25.38 10.41 -13.28
CA GLU A 344 -26.53 10.98 -13.98
C GLU A 344 -26.62 10.42 -15.41
N GLU A 345 -25.52 10.42 -16.16
CA GLU A 345 -25.43 9.80 -17.49
C GLU A 345 -25.80 8.31 -17.44
N ARG A 346 -25.24 7.56 -16.48
CA ARG A 346 -25.51 6.13 -16.34
C ARG A 346 -26.97 5.85 -15.97
N CYS A 347 -27.59 6.69 -15.13
CA CYS A 347 -29.01 6.60 -14.82
C CYS A 347 -29.88 6.86 -16.05
N GLN A 348 -29.52 7.83 -16.89
CA GLN A 348 -30.22 8.10 -18.14
C GLN A 348 -30.12 6.92 -19.12
N GLU A 349 -28.94 6.32 -19.29
CA GLU A 349 -28.74 5.12 -20.11
C GLU A 349 -29.61 3.95 -19.66
N VAL A 350 -29.64 3.65 -18.36
CA VAL A 350 -30.46 2.55 -17.80
C VAL A 350 -31.96 2.82 -18.02
N ASN A 351 -32.41 4.06 -17.89
CA ASN A 351 -33.80 4.43 -18.13
C ASN A 351 -34.20 4.30 -19.62
N LEU A 352 -33.27 4.59 -20.54
CA LEU A 352 -33.48 4.42 -21.98
C LEU A 352 -33.49 2.94 -22.39
N GLU A 353 -32.61 2.11 -21.82
CA GLU A 353 -32.59 0.66 -22.06
C GLU A 353 -33.81 -0.06 -21.45
N GLY A 354 -34.25 0.34 -20.25
CA GLY A 354 -35.46 -0.18 -19.60
C GLY A 354 -36.77 0.25 -20.27
N GLY A 355 -36.77 1.38 -20.98
CA GLY A 355 -37.90 1.85 -21.80
C GLY A 355 -38.12 1.03 -23.07
N ASN A 356 -37.06 0.50 -23.67
CA ASN A 356 -37.17 -0.30 -24.91
C ASN A 356 -37.70 -1.73 -24.68
N THR A 357 -37.63 -2.26 -23.46
CA THR A 357 -38.23 -3.59 -23.16
C THR A 357 -39.76 -3.58 -23.03
N LYS A 358 -40.41 -2.41 -22.93
CA LYS A 358 -41.88 -2.31 -22.90
C LYS A 358 -42.53 -2.04 -24.26
N ALA A 359 -41.76 -1.74 -25.31
CA ALA A 359 -42.29 -1.43 -26.64
C ALA A 359 -42.40 -2.63 -27.59
N ASN A 360 -41.84 -3.80 -27.26
CA ASN A 360 -41.89 -5.02 -28.10
C ASN A 360 -42.83 -6.11 -27.56
N LYS A 361 -43.83 -5.73 -26.76
CA LYS A 361 -44.99 -6.57 -26.43
C LYS A 361 -46.28 -5.75 -26.58
N ALA A 362 -46.64 -5.46 -27.82
CA ALA A 362 -47.99 -5.12 -28.22
C ALA A 362 -48.26 -5.78 -29.57
#